data_AF-A0A917DU26-F1
#
_entry.id   AF-A0A917DU26-F1
#
_cell.length_a   1.000
_cell.length_b   1.000
_cell.length_c   1.000
_cell.angle_alpha   90.00
_cell.angle_beta   90.00
_cell.angle_gamma   90.00
#
_symmetry.space_group_name_H-M   'P 1'
#
loop_
_entity.id
_entity.type
_entity.pdbx_description
1 polymer ?
#
loop_
_entity_poly.entity_id
_entity_poly.type
_entity_poly.pdbx_seq_one_letter_code
_entity_poly.pdbx_strand_id
1 'polypeptide(L)'
;MKKQLKSILALTALVFVLQACSKDDVDSSPNSSGSRAIKYEITGNYSGELLVVATTNNDNFELIEVKKLPWKLEFTAKESIQTVVATAQGSTPGLAGQTATLKTYVGGTEVSSGTGTALSSGFISLTNKAYILK
;
A
#
# COMPACT_ATOMS: atom_id res chain seq x y z
N MET A 1 47.51 -12.24 40.21
CA MET A 1 47.43 -11.26 39.10
C MET A 1 46.03 -11.26 38.53
N LYS A 2 45.28 -10.15 38.62
CA LYS A 2 44.27 -9.69 37.64
C LYS A 2 43.95 -8.23 37.97
N LYS A 3 44.15 -7.40 36.96
CA LYS A 3 44.36 -5.93 36.97
C LYS A 3 43.02 -5.20 37.19
N GLN A 4 42.99 -4.29 38.17
CA GLN A 4 42.93 -2.83 38.02
C GLN A 4 41.60 -2.27 37.47
N LEU A 5 40.81 -1.81 38.44
CA LEU A 5 39.83 -0.73 38.41
C LEU A 5 40.40 0.54 37.73
N LYS A 6 39.62 1.24 36.90
CA LYS A 6 39.43 2.73 36.92
C LYS A 6 38.65 3.28 35.71
N SER A 7 37.91 4.35 36.02
CA SER A 7 37.46 5.47 35.18
C SER A 7 36.20 5.35 34.32
N ILE A 8 35.09 5.74 34.96
CA ILE A 8 34.13 6.78 34.52
C ILE A 8 34.70 7.71 33.44
N LEU A 9 34.04 7.80 32.27
CA LEU A 9 33.86 9.08 31.56
C LEU A 9 32.79 8.99 30.44
N ALA A 10 31.88 9.98 30.48
CA ALA A 10 31.18 10.62 29.36
C ALA A 10 30.13 9.84 28.54
N LEU A 11 28.89 10.00 29.01
CA LEU A 11 27.73 10.47 28.26
C LEU A 11 28.04 11.13 26.89
N THR A 12 27.58 10.50 25.80
CA THR A 12 27.29 11.21 24.55
C THR A 12 25.96 10.70 24.00
N ALA A 13 24.90 11.46 24.24
CA ALA A 13 23.62 11.30 23.59
C ALA A 13 23.76 11.75 22.13
N LEU A 14 23.54 10.84 21.18
CA LEU A 14 23.38 11.19 19.77
C LEU A 14 21.90 11.13 19.43
N VAL A 15 21.23 12.25 19.64
CA VAL A 15 19.86 12.48 19.19
C VAL A 15 19.93 12.77 17.69
N PHE A 16 19.51 11.81 16.87
CA PHE A 16 19.21 12.08 15.47
C PHE A 16 17.90 12.87 15.40
N VAL A 17 18.03 14.20 15.29
CA VAL A 17 16.93 15.07 14.90
C VAL A 17 16.64 14.80 13.43
N LEU A 18 15.63 13.98 13.15
CA LEU A 18 15.02 13.91 11.84
C LEU A 18 14.31 15.26 11.59
N GLN A 19 14.99 16.16 10.88
CA GLN A 19 14.34 17.26 10.19
C GLN A 19 13.53 16.68 9.02
N ALA A 20 12.36 16.13 9.30
CA ALA A 20 11.34 15.90 8.28
C ALA A 20 10.53 17.20 8.17
N CYS A 21 10.63 17.82 7.00
CA CYS A 21 10.02 19.09 6.58
C CYS A 21 8.76 19.51 7.35
N SER A 22 8.84 20.65 8.04
CA SER A 22 7.71 21.55 8.16
C SER A 22 7.32 21.98 6.75
N LYS A 23 6.10 21.63 6.32
CA LYS A 23 5.42 22.36 5.25
C LYS A 23 4.23 23.06 5.90
N ASP A 24 4.49 24.27 6.37
CA ASP A 24 3.45 25.29 6.46
C ASP A 24 3.70 26.32 5.35
N ASP A 25 2.58 26.75 4.78
CA ASP A 25 2.34 27.85 3.83
C ASP A 25 2.72 27.66 2.36
N VAL A 26 1.70 27.44 1.51
CA VAL A 26 1.15 28.53 0.67
C VAL A 26 -0.25 28.19 0.17
N ASP A 27 -1.21 29.01 0.59
CA ASP A 27 -2.54 29.11 0.01
C ASP A 27 -2.46 29.96 -1.27
N SER A 28 -2.75 29.38 -2.44
CA SER A 28 -3.04 30.06 -3.72
C SER A 28 -3.56 29.05 -4.76
N SER A 29 -4.89 28.93 -4.86
CA SER A 29 -5.66 28.36 -5.99
C SER A 29 -5.22 28.96 -7.35
N PRO A 30 -5.39 28.32 -8.54
CA PRO A 30 -6.63 27.65 -8.99
C PRO A 30 -6.43 26.40 -9.88
N ASN A 31 -6.84 25.24 -9.40
CA ASN A 31 -7.45 24.13 -10.15
C ASN A 31 -7.54 22.93 -9.21
N SER A 32 -8.74 22.65 -8.73
CA SER A 32 -9.04 21.53 -7.84
C SER A 32 -9.00 20.18 -8.57
N SER A 33 -8.10 19.97 -9.54
CA SER A 33 -7.87 18.63 -10.08
C SER A 33 -7.21 17.83 -8.97
N GLY A 34 -7.93 16.86 -8.42
CA GLY A 34 -7.39 15.97 -7.40
C GLY A 34 -6.13 15.27 -7.91
N SER A 35 -5.31 14.76 -6.98
CA SER A 35 -4.14 13.97 -7.38
C SER A 35 -4.56 12.80 -8.27
N ARG A 36 -3.78 12.52 -9.31
CA ARG A 36 -3.94 11.35 -10.19
C ARG A 36 -2.85 10.30 -9.99
N ALA A 37 -2.04 10.43 -8.94
CA ALA A 37 -1.04 9.43 -8.56
C ALA A 37 -1.73 8.29 -7.81
N ILE A 38 -1.80 7.12 -8.43
CA ILE A 38 -2.51 5.94 -7.94
C ILE A 38 -1.51 4.92 -7.42
N LYS A 39 -1.80 4.32 -6.26
CA LYS A 39 -1.11 3.12 -5.77
C LYS A 39 -2.13 2.08 -5.32
N TYR A 40 -2.00 0.85 -5.81
CA TYR A 40 -2.59 -0.31 -5.18
C TYR A 40 -1.54 -1.05 -4.38
N GLU A 41 -1.92 -1.51 -3.19
CA GLU A 41 -1.03 -2.24 -2.30
C GLU A 41 -1.79 -3.42 -1.70
N ILE A 42 -1.18 -4.62 -1.75
CA ILE A 42 -1.70 -5.81 -1.08
C ILE A 42 -0.68 -6.27 -0.06
N THR A 43 -1.11 -6.36 1.19
CA THR A 43 -0.29 -6.83 2.33
C THR A 43 -1.03 -7.90 3.11
N GLY A 44 -0.31 -8.71 3.88
CA GLY A 44 -0.91 -9.77 4.69
C GLY A 44 -0.03 -11.00 4.77
N ASN A 45 -0.58 -12.08 5.31
CA ASN A 45 0.09 -13.37 5.47
C ASN A 45 -0.51 -14.47 4.59
N TYR A 46 -1.37 -14.13 3.63
CA TYR A 46 -1.84 -15.07 2.60
C TYR A 46 -0.66 -15.64 1.81
N SER A 47 -0.56 -16.97 1.76
CA SER A 47 0.54 -17.70 1.12
C SER A 47 0.21 -18.24 -0.27
N GLY A 48 -1.06 -18.16 -0.69
CA GLY A 48 -1.46 -18.47 -2.06
C GLY A 48 -1.14 -17.32 -3.02
N GLU A 49 -1.31 -17.58 -4.31
CA GLU A 49 -1.21 -16.58 -5.36
C GLU A 49 -2.57 -15.88 -5.57
N LEU A 50 -2.53 -14.65 -6.08
CA LEU A 50 -3.71 -13.85 -6.37
C LEU A 50 -3.77 -13.49 -7.87
N LEU A 51 -4.98 -13.44 -8.41
CA LEU A 51 -5.29 -12.72 -9.63
C LEU A 51 -5.94 -11.39 -9.26
N VAL A 52 -5.28 -10.29 -9.60
CA VAL A 52 -5.75 -8.93 -9.37
C VAL A 52 -6.38 -8.39 -10.65
N VAL A 53 -7.60 -7.88 -10.55
CA VAL A 53 -8.24 -7.09 -11.60
C VAL A 53 -8.22 -5.64 -11.17
N ALA A 54 -7.50 -4.78 -11.90
CA ALA A 54 -7.29 -3.39 -11.50
C ALA A 54 -7.41 -2.43 -12.68
N THR A 55 -7.96 -1.25 -12.43
CA THR A 55 -7.82 -0.12 -13.37
C THR A 55 -6.36 0.29 -13.44
N THR A 56 -5.78 0.31 -14.63
CA THR A 56 -4.40 0.77 -14.88
C THR A 56 -4.40 1.93 -15.86
N ASN A 57 -3.21 2.40 -16.27
CA ASN A 57 -3.09 3.50 -17.22
C ASN A 57 -3.40 3.13 -18.69
N ASN A 58 -3.92 1.92 -18.95
CA ASN A 58 -4.22 1.41 -20.28
C ASN A 58 -5.69 1.59 -20.70
N ASP A 59 -6.43 2.48 -20.01
CA ASP A 59 -7.84 2.80 -20.28
C ASP A 59 -8.80 1.59 -20.16
N ASN A 60 -8.34 0.50 -19.52
CA ASN A 60 -9.10 -0.71 -19.27
C ASN A 60 -8.68 -1.34 -17.93
N PHE A 61 -9.35 -2.43 -17.55
CA PHE A 61 -8.91 -3.32 -16.49
C PHE A 61 -7.80 -4.25 -16.98
N GLU A 62 -6.78 -4.43 -16.15
CA GLU A 62 -5.77 -5.46 -16.36
C GLU A 62 -5.95 -6.60 -15.36
N LEU A 63 -5.67 -7.80 -15.84
CA LEU A 63 -5.53 -8.99 -15.01
C LEU A 63 -4.05 -9.20 -14.72
N ILE A 64 -3.68 -9.23 -13.44
CA ILE A 64 -2.29 -9.27 -12.97
C ILE A 64 -2.13 -10.46 -12.03
N GLU A 65 -1.15 -11.32 -12.33
CA GLU A 65 -0.72 -12.39 -11.43
C GLU A 65 0.18 -11.85 -10.32
N VAL A 66 -0.21 -12.08 -9.07
CA VAL A 66 0.56 -11.72 -7.88
C VAL A 66 0.98 -12.99 -7.16
N LYS A 67 2.25 -13.34 -7.31
CA LYS A 67 2.81 -14.61 -6.81
C LYS A 67 3.18 -14.60 -5.33
N LYS A 68 3.31 -13.42 -4.73
CA LYS A 68 3.67 -13.26 -3.31
C LYS A 68 3.27 -11.89 -2.77
N LEU A 69 3.06 -11.84 -1.46
CA LEU A 69 2.85 -10.60 -0.71
C LEU A 69 4.14 -10.20 0.06
N PRO A 70 4.37 -8.90 0.30
CA PRO A 70 3.56 -7.77 -0.15
C PRO A 70 3.74 -7.47 -1.64
N TRP A 71 2.71 -6.87 -2.25
CA TRP A 71 2.72 -6.46 -3.65
C TRP A 71 2.22 -5.03 -3.79
N LYS A 72 2.73 -4.30 -4.79
CA LYS A 72 2.26 -2.96 -5.13
C LYS A 72 2.28 -2.70 -6.63
N LEU A 73 1.38 -1.83 -7.08
CA LEU A 73 1.35 -1.23 -8.41
C LEU A 73 1.15 0.28 -8.28
N GLU A 74 1.98 1.05 -8.97
CA GLU A 74 1.96 2.52 -8.96
C GLU A 74 1.88 3.04 -10.40
N PHE A 75 1.01 4.02 -10.64
CA PHE A 75 0.89 4.70 -11.93
C PHE A 75 0.26 6.08 -11.76
N THR A 76 0.43 6.94 -12.77
CA THR A 76 -0.30 8.20 -12.88
C THR A 76 -1.44 8.01 -13.87
N ALA A 77 -2.69 8.20 -13.41
CA ALA A 77 -3.87 8.01 -14.25
C ALA A 77 -4.00 9.12 -15.31
N LYS A 78 -4.16 8.75 -16.59
CA LYS A 78 -4.57 9.64 -17.69
C LYS A 78 -5.91 10.31 -17.41
N GLU A 79 -6.15 11.46 -18.06
CA GLU A 79 -7.38 12.26 -17.96
C GLU A 79 -8.68 11.47 -18.22
N SER A 80 -8.64 10.53 -19.16
CA SER A 80 -9.73 9.63 -19.54
C SER A 80 -10.22 8.73 -18.39
N ILE A 81 -9.36 8.41 -17.42
CA ILE A 81 -9.69 7.52 -16.31
C ILE A 81 -10.41 8.33 -15.23
N GLN A 82 -11.72 8.12 -15.07
CA GLN A 82 -12.52 8.84 -14.06
C GLN A 82 -12.67 8.07 -12.74
N THR A 83 -12.48 6.75 -12.78
CA THR A 83 -12.69 5.88 -11.63
C THR A 83 -11.57 4.87 -11.55
N VAL A 84 -11.09 4.62 -10.33
CA VAL A 84 -10.08 3.58 -10.06
C VAL A 84 -10.64 2.57 -9.07
N VAL A 85 -10.37 1.29 -9.34
CA VAL A 85 -10.74 0.19 -8.46
C VAL A 85 -9.79 -0.97 -8.69
N ALA A 86 -9.56 -1.75 -7.64
CA ALA A 86 -8.87 -3.03 -7.73
C ALA A 86 -9.64 -4.07 -6.92
N THR A 87 -9.62 -5.31 -7.40
CA THR A 87 -10.12 -6.47 -6.66
C THR A 87 -9.11 -7.60 -6.83
N ALA A 88 -9.07 -8.54 -5.89
CA ALA A 88 -8.21 -9.70 -6.01
C ALA A 88 -8.95 -10.97 -5.59
N GLN A 89 -8.65 -12.06 -6.27
CA GLN A 89 -9.13 -13.40 -5.94
C GLN A 89 -7.96 -14.35 -5.82
N GLY A 90 -8.03 -15.31 -4.89
CA GLY A 90 -7.08 -16.41 -4.83
C GLY A 90 -7.09 -17.22 -6.12
N SER A 91 -5.93 -17.36 -6.78
CA SER A 91 -5.75 -18.24 -7.95
C SER A 91 -5.18 -19.60 -7.56
N THR A 92 -4.39 -19.63 -6.48
CA THR A 92 -3.99 -20.85 -5.79
C THR A 92 -4.32 -20.73 -4.31
N PRO A 93 -4.63 -21.86 -3.62
CA PRO A 93 -5.05 -21.81 -2.24
C PRO A 93 -3.88 -21.48 -1.30
N GLY A 94 -4.13 -20.61 -0.32
CA GLY A 94 -3.30 -20.45 0.87
C GLY A 94 -3.74 -21.39 2.01
N LEU A 95 -3.38 -21.02 3.24
CA LEU A 95 -3.89 -21.69 4.44
C LEU A 95 -5.17 -21.00 4.94
N ALA A 96 -6.12 -21.80 5.43
CA ALA A 96 -7.36 -21.28 6.03
C ALA A 96 -7.05 -20.29 7.18
N GLY A 97 -7.81 -19.20 7.23
CA GLY A 97 -7.64 -18.15 8.26
C GLY A 97 -6.51 -17.16 7.99
N GLN A 98 -5.67 -17.36 6.96
CA GLN A 98 -4.76 -16.31 6.50
C GLN A 98 -5.54 -15.09 5.99
N THR A 99 -4.93 -13.92 6.08
CA THR A 99 -5.55 -12.66 5.71
C THR A 99 -4.69 -11.91 4.70
N ALA A 100 -5.36 -11.10 3.88
CA ALA A 100 -4.72 -10.09 3.07
C ALA A 100 -5.61 -8.85 3.00
N THR A 101 -4.99 -7.69 2.81
CA THR A 101 -5.65 -6.39 2.73
C THR A 101 -5.21 -5.71 1.44
N LEU A 102 -6.18 -5.37 0.61
CA LEU A 102 -6.00 -4.51 -0.56
C LEU A 102 -6.29 -3.07 -0.17
N LYS A 103 -5.38 -2.16 -0.52
CA LYS A 103 -5.50 -0.71 -0.30
C LYS A 103 -5.33 0.03 -1.61
N THR A 104 -6.16 1.05 -1.82
CA THR A 104 -6.02 2.03 -2.90
C THR A 104 -5.63 3.36 -2.29
N TYR A 105 -4.60 3.97 -2.85
CA TYR A 105 -4.14 5.30 -2.50
C TYR A 105 -4.24 6.22 -3.69
N VAL A 106 -4.60 7.48 -3.43
CA VAL A 106 -4.60 8.58 -4.40
C VAL A 106 -3.84 9.74 -3.79
N GLY A 107 -2.78 10.20 -4.45
CA GLY A 107 -1.92 11.27 -3.94
C GLY A 107 -1.26 10.95 -2.59
N GLY A 108 -0.96 9.68 -2.35
CA GLY A 108 -0.39 9.20 -1.08
C GLY A 108 -1.41 9.02 0.05
N THR A 109 -2.67 9.41 -0.13
CA THR A 109 -3.75 9.21 0.86
C THR A 109 -4.49 7.92 0.58
N GLU A 110 -4.72 7.09 1.60
CA GLU A 110 -5.56 5.91 1.49
C GLU A 110 -7.02 6.34 1.26
N VAL A 111 -7.62 5.92 0.14
CA VAL A 111 -9.00 6.28 -0.22
C VAL A 111 -9.96 5.09 -0.15
N SER A 112 -9.43 3.88 -0.11
CA SER A 112 -10.22 2.64 -0.07
C SER A 112 -9.38 1.49 0.47
N SER A 113 -9.98 0.63 1.28
CA SER A 113 -9.36 -0.60 1.77
C SER A 113 -10.39 -1.70 1.92
N GLY A 114 -9.95 -2.94 1.74
CA GLY A 114 -10.72 -4.13 2.08
C GLY A 114 -9.82 -5.30 2.45
N THR A 115 -10.20 -5.99 3.52
CA THR A 115 -9.51 -7.16 4.05
C THR A 115 -10.34 -8.41 3.78
N GLY A 116 -9.69 -9.44 3.26
CA GLY A 116 -10.25 -10.78 3.14
C GLY A 116 -9.60 -11.74 4.12
N THR A 117 -10.32 -12.83 4.40
CA THR A 117 -9.81 -13.99 5.14
C THR A 117 -9.99 -15.22 4.26
N ALA A 118 -8.94 -16.04 4.15
CA ALA A 118 -8.97 -17.28 3.41
C ALA A 118 -9.97 -18.25 4.04
N LEU A 119 -10.87 -18.80 3.22
CA LEU A 119 -11.85 -19.79 3.62
C LEU A 119 -11.18 -21.12 4.01
N SER A 120 -11.97 -22.10 4.46
CA SER A 120 -11.49 -23.46 4.73
C SER A 120 -10.84 -24.13 3.50
N SER A 121 -11.24 -23.72 2.29
CA SER A 121 -10.63 -24.15 1.03
C SER A 121 -9.27 -23.51 0.72
N GLY A 122 -8.84 -22.54 1.54
CA GLY A 122 -7.61 -21.77 1.31
C GLY A 122 -7.77 -20.62 0.31
N PHE A 123 -8.92 -20.47 -0.36
CA PHE A 123 -9.16 -19.35 -1.28
C PHE A 123 -9.61 -18.09 -0.53
N ILE A 124 -9.19 -16.93 -1.04
CA ILE A 124 -9.49 -15.60 -0.47
C ILE A 124 -10.12 -14.69 -1.51
N SER A 125 -10.92 -13.73 -1.05
CA SER A 125 -11.44 -12.63 -1.87
C SER A 125 -11.13 -11.29 -1.22
N LEU A 126 -10.56 -10.37 -2.01
CA LEU A 126 -10.28 -8.99 -1.62
C LEU A 126 -11.11 -8.07 -2.51
N THR A 127 -12.04 -7.34 -1.90
CA THR A 127 -12.82 -6.30 -2.57
C THR A 127 -12.61 -4.98 -1.87
N ASN A 128 -12.54 -3.89 -2.62
CA ASN A 128 -12.57 -2.55 -2.05
C ASN A 128 -13.53 -1.65 -2.84
N LYS A 129 -13.82 -0.47 -2.31
CA LYS A 129 -14.70 0.50 -2.97
C LYS A 129 -13.96 1.17 -4.12
N ALA A 130 -14.66 1.37 -5.24
CA ALA A 130 -14.18 2.22 -6.31
C ALA A 130 -14.06 3.68 -5.84
N TYR A 131 -13.08 4.40 -6.38
CA TYR A 131 -12.83 5.80 -6.08
C TYR A 131 -12.94 6.65 -7.36
N ILE A 132 -13.70 7.74 -7.30
CA ILE A 132 -13.87 8.69 -8.40
C ILE A 132 -12.78 9.76 -8.28
N LEU A 133 -11.95 9.88 -9.33
CA LEU A 133 -10.92 10.90 -9.42
C LEU A 133 -11.56 12.29 -9.64
N LYS A 134 -10.95 13.31 -9.04
CA LYS A 134 -11.39 14.71 -9.15
C LYS A 134 -10.46 15.48 -10.07
#